data_AF-U2HE37-F1
#
_entry.id   AF-U2HE37-F1
#
_cell.length_a   1.000
_cell.length_b   1.000
_cell.length_c   1.000
_cell.angle_alpha   90.00
_cell.angle_beta   90.00
_cell.angle_gamma   90.00
#
_symmetry.space_group_name_H-M   'P 1'
#
loop_
_entity.id
_entity.type
_entity.pdbx_description
1 polymer ?
#
loop_
_entity_poly.entity_id
_entity_poly.type
_entity_poly.pdbx_seq_one_letter_code
_entity_poly.pdbx_strand_id
1 'polypeptide(L)'
;MKIKVGDFYYGAALAQIAAYPVLSQVHSVSGKEGYYQINGDKRLLIKYASAERGTWRFTVRPDDLADLHAEYRLWFALVCGEETVCLLNDDELREIVDSDSTGSQWISVSSSNGRSMKVAGSAGSLKHRIRHNAFPHTLFTDGPELNDYAWPPLSRLQFYTTWPYVVRTTEDPFFDLSDALGWNIGHGEQKTVYMGVRTYSPDWAEWDDANLAKIEEHIKYDLGFDAFEVDIERISPELICQGGEYVTQRCSDEFLWKLTISVMD
;
A
#
# COMPACT_ATOMS: atom_id res chain seq x y z
N MET A 1 -12.95 -23.57 21.79
CA MET A 1 -12.75 -23.76 20.33
C MET A 1 -11.45 -24.51 20.12
N LYS A 2 -11.36 -25.44 19.16
CA LYS A 2 -10.10 -26.14 18.84
C LYS A 2 -9.41 -25.39 17.70
N ILE A 3 -8.09 -25.25 17.79
CA ILE A 3 -7.25 -24.70 16.71
C ILE A 3 -7.28 -25.70 15.55
N LYS A 4 -7.52 -25.21 14.34
CA LYS A 4 -7.47 -25.97 13.09
C LYS A 4 -6.11 -25.81 12.43
N VAL A 5 -5.77 -26.73 11.53
CA VAL A 5 -4.55 -26.63 10.71
C VAL A 5 -4.50 -25.31 9.93
N GLY A 6 -5.63 -24.87 9.37
CA GLY A 6 -5.71 -23.59 8.65
C GLY A 6 -5.30 -22.38 9.49
N ASP A 7 -5.59 -22.39 10.79
CA ASP A 7 -5.28 -21.26 11.69
C ASP A 7 -3.78 -20.96 11.76
N PHE A 8 -2.92 -21.99 11.62
CA PHE A 8 -1.47 -21.79 11.58
C PHE A 8 -1.03 -21.03 10.31
N TYR A 9 -1.62 -21.36 9.16
CA TYR A 9 -1.27 -20.72 7.89
C TYR A 9 -1.91 -19.33 7.75
N TYR A 10 -3.16 -19.18 8.16
CA TYR A 10 -3.81 -17.86 8.24
C TYR A 10 -3.04 -16.95 9.21
N GLY A 11 -2.68 -17.47 10.38
CA GLY A 11 -1.87 -16.77 11.37
C GLY A 11 -0.50 -16.34 10.84
N ALA A 12 0.18 -17.18 10.05
CA ALA A 12 1.48 -16.83 9.46
C ALA A 12 1.41 -15.63 8.51
N ALA A 13 0.38 -15.57 7.65
CA ALA A 13 0.15 -14.43 6.77
C ALA A 13 -0.31 -13.19 7.55
N LEU A 14 -1.28 -13.35 8.45
CA LEU A 14 -1.81 -12.25 9.26
C LEU A 14 -0.77 -11.67 10.21
N ALA A 15 0.15 -12.46 10.76
CA ALA A 15 1.22 -11.96 11.63
C ALA A 15 2.17 -11.03 10.87
N GLN A 16 2.51 -11.35 9.60
CA GLN A 16 3.33 -10.47 8.76
C GLN A 16 2.59 -9.19 8.39
N ILE A 17 1.30 -9.29 8.07
CA ILE A 17 0.43 -8.13 7.81
C ILE A 17 0.34 -7.25 9.08
N ALA A 18 0.15 -7.85 10.25
CA ALA A 18 0.04 -7.17 11.55
C ALA A 18 1.33 -6.46 11.97
N ALA A 19 2.49 -6.97 11.54
CA ALA A 19 3.77 -6.32 11.76
C ALA A 19 4.02 -5.14 10.82
N TYR A 20 3.15 -4.91 9.84
CA TYR A 20 3.38 -3.91 8.82
C TYR A 20 2.88 -2.52 9.27
N PRO A 21 3.70 -1.45 9.20
CA PRO A 21 3.43 -0.18 9.89
C PRO A 21 2.13 0.53 9.54
N VAL A 22 1.61 0.35 8.33
CA VAL A 22 0.39 1.02 7.83
C VAL A 22 -0.87 0.19 7.94
N LEU A 23 -0.80 -0.95 8.61
CA LEU A 23 -2.02 -1.66 8.94
C LEU A 23 -2.81 -0.83 9.96
N SER A 24 -4.02 -0.42 9.57
CA SER A 24 -4.96 0.28 10.44
C SER A 24 -6.04 -0.65 10.99
N GLN A 25 -6.57 -1.54 10.15
CA GLN A 25 -7.65 -2.46 10.54
C GLN A 25 -7.62 -3.78 9.77
N VAL A 26 -7.99 -4.85 10.47
CA VAL A 26 -8.23 -6.18 9.90
C VAL A 26 -9.53 -6.71 10.46
N HIS A 27 -10.49 -7.01 9.58
CA HIS A 27 -11.77 -7.60 9.95
C HIS A 27 -11.95 -8.93 9.23
N SER A 28 -12.40 -9.97 9.92
CA SER A 28 -12.84 -11.19 9.24
C SER A 28 -14.15 -10.93 8.50
N VAL A 29 -14.30 -11.53 7.32
CA VAL A 29 -15.56 -11.47 6.58
C VAL A 29 -16.45 -12.63 7.00
N SER A 30 -17.63 -12.30 7.53
CA SER A 30 -18.56 -13.29 8.06
C SER A 30 -18.94 -14.32 7.00
N GLY A 31 -18.93 -15.60 7.38
CA GLY A 31 -19.34 -16.70 6.51
C GLY A 31 -18.27 -17.22 5.54
N LYS A 32 -17.10 -16.56 5.41
CA LYS A 32 -16.02 -16.99 4.52
C LYS A 32 -14.71 -17.22 5.29
N GLU A 33 -14.31 -18.48 5.44
CA GLU A 33 -13.06 -18.85 6.13
C GLU A 33 -11.83 -18.38 5.33
N GLY A 34 -10.84 -17.79 6.01
CA GLY A 34 -9.65 -17.23 5.38
C GLY A 34 -9.88 -15.89 4.66
N TYR A 35 -11.07 -15.29 4.77
CA TYR A 35 -11.42 -14.06 4.08
C TYR A 35 -11.41 -12.86 5.03
N TYR A 36 -10.71 -11.79 4.66
CA TYR A 36 -10.46 -10.62 5.50
C TYR A 36 -10.68 -9.31 4.74
N GLN A 37 -11.04 -8.27 5.47
CA GLN A 37 -10.97 -6.87 5.03
C GLN A 37 -9.74 -6.22 5.63
N ILE A 38 -8.90 -5.64 4.79
CA ILE A 38 -7.69 -4.92 5.21
C ILE A 38 -7.92 -3.43 4.94
N ASN A 39 -7.65 -2.58 5.93
CA ASN A 39 -7.73 -1.12 5.89
C ASN A 39 -9.06 -0.51 5.42
N GLY A 40 -10.08 -1.32 5.12
CA GLY A 40 -11.42 -0.87 4.73
C GLY A 40 -11.67 -0.98 3.24
N ASP A 41 -10.63 -1.02 2.41
CA ASP A 41 -10.70 -0.93 0.95
C ASP A 41 -10.23 -2.22 0.22
N LYS A 42 -9.56 -3.14 0.93
CA LYS A 42 -9.00 -4.36 0.35
C LYS A 42 -9.70 -5.61 0.89
N ARG A 43 -10.05 -6.55 -0.01
CA ARG A 43 -10.46 -7.92 0.34
C ARG A 43 -9.28 -8.85 0.15
N LEU A 44 -8.92 -9.57 1.20
CA LEU A 44 -7.85 -10.54 1.21
C LEU A 44 -8.39 -11.94 1.46
N LEU A 45 -8.25 -12.83 0.49
CA LEU A 45 -8.45 -14.26 0.68
C LEU A 45 -7.11 -14.95 0.94
N ILE A 46 -6.97 -15.56 2.10
CA ILE A 46 -5.82 -16.38 2.44
C ILE A 46 -6.16 -17.84 2.15
N LYS A 47 -5.39 -18.48 1.27
CA LYS A 47 -5.45 -19.91 1.00
C LYS A 47 -4.11 -20.54 1.35
N TYR A 48 -4.12 -21.82 1.73
CA TYR A 48 -2.89 -22.51 2.11
C TYR A 48 -2.76 -23.86 1.41
N ALA A 49 -1.51 -24.28 1.24
CA ALA A 49 -1.15 -25.63 0.81
C ALA A 49 -0.03 -26.11 1.73
N SER A 50 -0.20 -27.28 2.35
CA SER A 50 0.70 -27.79 3.39
C SER A 50 1.90 -28.59 2.87
N ALA A 51 2.10 -28.66 1.55
CA ALA A 51 3.25 -29.35 0.98
C ALA A 51 4.55 -28.65 1.42
N GLU A 52 5.58 -29.42 1.81
CA GLU A 52 6.82 -28.83 2.34
C GLU A 52 7.65 -28.12 1.27
N ARG A 53 7.68 -28.63 0.03
CA ARG A 53 8.47 -28.06 -1.08
C ARG A 53 7.83 -28.30 -2.44
N GLY A 54 8.22 -27.46 -3.39
CA GLY A 54 8.03 -27.69 -4.82
C GLY A 54 6.90 -26.87 -5.41
N THR A 55 5.81 -27.54 -5.78
CA THR A 55 4.65 -26.92 -6.42
C THR A 55 3.45 -27.01 -5.51
N TRP A 56 2.94 -25.87 -5.07
CA TRP A 56 1.75 -25.75 -4.24
C TRP A 56 0.54 -25.49 -5.13
N ARG A 57 -0.55 -26.22 -4.89
CA ARG A 57 -1.79 -26.08 -5.66
C ARG A 57 -2.95 -25.68 -4.76
N PHE A 58 -3.69 -24.69 -5.20
CA PHE A 58 -4.81 -24.07 -4.50
C PHE A 58 -6.05 -24.23 -5.36
N THR A 59 -7.18 -24.58 -4.74
CA THR A 59 -8.48 -24.62 -5.43
C THR A 59 -9.14 -23.26 -5.33
N VAL A 60 -9.61 -22.73 -6.45
CA VAL A 60 -10.38 -21.49 -6.53
C VAL A 60 -11.82 -21.85 -6.86
N ARG A 61 -12.74 -21.50 -5.98
CA ARG A 61 -14.18 -21.70 -6.16
C ARG A 61 -14.79 -20.43 -6.75
N PRO A 62 -15.92 -20.51 -7.46
CA PRO A 62 -16.62 -19.31 -7.93
C PRO A 62 -16.90 -18.29 -6.82
N ASP A 63 -17.25 -18.74 -5.61
CA ASP A 63 -17.50 -17.85 -4.45
C ASP A 63 -16.22 -17.15 -3.90
N ASP A 64 -15.02 -17.67 -4.19
CA ASP A 64 -13.77 -17.00 -3.86
C ASP A 64 -13.56 -15.74 -4.73
N LEU A 65 -14.17 -15.72 -5.91
CA LEU A 65 -14.05 -14.69 -6.93
C LEU A 65 -15.25 -13.74 -6.97
N ALA A 66 -16.27 -13.97 -6.14
CA ALA A 66 -17.49 -13.16 -6.12
C ALA A 66 -17.21 -11.66 -5.87
N ASP A 67 -16.13 -11.35 -5.16
CA ASP A 67 -15.72 -9.99 -4.83
C ASP A 67 -14.81 -9.34 -5.90
N LEU A 68 -14.49 -10.02 -7.01
CA LEU A 68 -13.77 -9.42 -8.17
C LEU A 68 -14.52 -8.22 -8.78
N HIS A 69 -15.82 -8.12 -8.53
CA HIS A 69 -16.71 -7.07 -9.05
C HIS A 69 -17.22 -6.12 -7.96
N ALA A 70 -16.69 -6.24 -6.74
CA ALA A 70 -17.09 -5.39 -5.62
C ALA A 70 -16.33 -4.04 -5.64
N GLU A 71 -16.74 -3.11 -4.79
CA GLU A 71 -16.04 -1.83 -4.55
C GLU A 71 -14.64 -2.01 -3.90
N TYR A 72 -14.22 -3.25 -3.65
CA TYR A 72 -12.98 -3.57 -2.97
C TYR A 72 -11.95 -4.13 -3.94
N ARG A 73 -10.67 -3.87 -3.64
CA ARG A 73 -9.56 -4.52 -4.35
C ARG A 73 -9.37 -5.93 -3.82
N LEU A 74 -9.48 -6.93 -4.69
CA LEU A 74 -9.32 -8.33 -4.32
C LEU A 74 -7.85 -8.76 -4.37
N TRP A 75 -7.44 -9.49 -3.33
CA TRP A 75 -6.11 -10.04 -3.18
C TRP A 75 -6.17 -11.50 -2.73
N PHE A 76 -5.30 -12.33 -3.28
CA PHE A 76 -5.10 -13.72 -2.84
C PHE A 76 -3.73 -13.85 -2.18
N ALA A 77 -3.69 -14.18 -0.89
CA ALA A 77 -2.46 -14.60 -0.20
C ALA A 77 -2.39 -16.13 -0.18
N LEU A 78 -1.53 -16.68 -1.02
CA LEU A 78 -1.32 -18.12 -1.16
C LEU A 78 -0.14 -18.57 -0.31
N VAL A 79 -0.44 -19.10 0.88
CA VAL A 79 0.56 -19.61 1.83
C VAL A 79 1.09 -20.95 1.34
N CYS A 80 2.37 -20.95 0.94
CA CYS A 80 3.08 -22.05 0.30
C CYS A 80 3.89 -22.83 1.35
N GLY A 81 3.23 -23.77 2.03
CA GLY A 81 3.84 -24.54 3.11
C GLY A 81 4.32 -23.63 4.23
N GLU A 82 5.55 -23.87 4.70
CA GLU A 82 6.26 -23.01 5.64
C GLU A 82 7.29 -22.11 4.93
N GLU A 83 7.29 -22.07 3.60
CA GLU A 83 8.35 -21.43 2.81
C GLU A 83 8.06 -19.94 2.55
N THR A 84 6.86 -19.60 2.07
CA THR A 84 6.57 -18.25 1.61
C THR A 84 5.08 -17.98 1.45
N VAL A 85 4.72 -16.71 1.21
CA VAL A 85 3.36 -16.28 0.83
C VAL A 85 3.44 -15.64 -0.55
N CYS A 86 2.73 -16.23 -1.51
CA CYS A 86 2.57 -15.64 -2.84
C CYS A 86 1.32 -14.78 -2.83
N LEU A 87 1.49 -13.46 -2.96
CA LEU A 87 0.39 -12.51 -3.05
C LEU A 87 0.04 -12.30 -4.53
N LEU A 88 -1.25 -12.31 -4.86
CA LEU A 88 -1.78 -11.99 -6.19
C LEU A 88 -2.81 -10.87 -6.08
N ASN A 89 -2.75 -9.89 -6.97
CA ASN A 89 -3.80 -8.88 -7.12
C ASN A 89 -4.88 -9.32 -8.11
N ASP A 90 -5.87 -8.46 -8.30
CA ASP A 90 -7.01 -8.66 -9.19
C ASP A 90 -6.59 -8.93 -10.66
N ASP A 91 -5.69 -8.12 -11.20
CA ASP A 91 -5.22 -8.26 -12.59
C ASP A 91 -4.44 -9.57 -12.80
N GLU A 92 -3.56 -9.91 -11.88
CA GLU A 92 -2.82 -11.17 -11.88
C GLU A 92 -3.76 -12.38 -11.76
N LEU A 93 -4.85 -12.27 -10.99
CA LEU A 93 -5.87 -13.31 -10.92
C LEU A 93 -6.58 -13.47 -12.27
N ARG A 94 -7.02 -12.38 -12.91
CA ARG A 94 -7.68 -12.42 -14.23
C ARG A 94 -6.80 -13.01 -15.34
N GLU A 95 -5.48 -12.92 -15.21
CA GLU A 95 -4.55 -13.57 -16.15
C GLU A 95 -4.53 -15.11 -16.04
N ILE A 96 -4.85 -15.67 -14.87
CA ILE A 96 -4.63 -17.09 -14.58
C ILE A 96 -5.89 -17.87 -14.23
N VAL A 97 -7.00 -17.20 -13.90
CA VAL A 97 -8.32 -17.79 -13.67
C VAL A 97 -9.38 -17.07 -14.51
N ASP A 98 -10.35 -17.84 -14.99
CA ASP A 98 -11.54 -17.34 -15.70
C ASP A 98 -12.60 -16.91 -14.67
N SER A 99 -12.82 -15.61 -14.51
CA SER A 99 -13.77 -15.08 -13.52
C SER A 99 -15.22 -15.46 -13.79
N ASP A 100 -15.54 -15.76 -15.06
CA ASP A 100 -16.91 -16.10 -15.48
C ASP A 100 -17.20 -17.59 -15.38
N SER A 101 -16.20 -18.40 -15.00
CA SER A 101 -16.36 -19.83 -14.87
C SER A 101 -17.25 -20.20 -13.68
N THR A 102 -18.28 -21.00 -13.94
CA THR A 102 -19.12 -21.59 -12.88
C THR A 102 -18.46 -22.80 -12.20
N GLY A 103 -17.30 -23.24 -12.71
CA GLY A 103 -16.56 -24.41 -12.22
C GLY A 103 -15.50 -24.04 -11.19
N SER A 104 -15.07 -25.04 -10.40
CA SER A 104 -13.85 -24.87 -9.59
C SER A 104 -12.62 -24.87 -10.49
N GLN A 105 -11.72 -23.94 -10.21
CA GLN A 105 -10.45 -23.76 -10.89
C GLN A 105 -9.29 -24.00 -9.92
N TRP A 106 -8.07 -23.85 -10.42
CA TRP A 106 -6.86 -24.01 -9.62
C TRP A 106 -5.85 -22.91 -9.93
N ILE A 107 -5.06 -22.59 -8.92
CA ILE A 107 -3.81 -21.81 -9.01
C ILE A 107 -2.68 -22.70 -8.52
N SER A 108 -1.52 -22.61 -9.16
CA SER A 108 -0.31 -23.34 -8.85
C SER A 108 0.84 -22.35 -8.68
N VAL A 109 1.55 -22.46 -7.56
CA VAL A 109 2.74 -21.68 -7.26
C VAL A 109 3.94 -22.63 -7.23
N SER A 110 5.03 -22.27 -7.89
CA SER A 110 6.27 -23.06 -7.87
C SER A 110 7.49 -22.18 -7.59
N SER A 111 8.35 -22.65 -6.69
CA SER A 111 9.63 -22.01 -6.32
C SER A 111 10.77 -22.88 -6.84
N SER A 112 11.66 -22.31 -7.66
CA SER A 112 12.79 -23.05 -8.22
C SER A 112 14.10 -22.84 -7.46
N ASN A 113 14.27 -21.71 -6.77
CA ASN A 113 15.51 -21.31 -6.09
C ASN A 113 15.26 -20.38 -4.88
N GLY A 114 14.04 -20.32 -4.31
CA GLY A 114 13.71 -19.47 -3.16
C GLY A 114 13.80 -17.94 -3.38
N ARG A 115 14.11 -17.46 -4.60
CA ARG A 115 14.20 -16.03 -4.93
C ARG A 115 12.95 -15.47 -5.58
N SER A 116 12.26 -16.30 -6.38
CA SER A 116 11.04 -15.91 -7.08
C SER A 116 10.16 -17.11 -7.38
N MET A 117 8.88 -16.85 -7.46
CA MET A 117 7.80 -17.79 -7.66
C MET A 117 7.26 -17.67 -9.09
N LYS A 118 6.96 -18.80 -9.72
CA LYS A 118 6.17 -18.85 -10.95
C LYS A 118 4.74 -19.23 -10.59
N VAL A 119 3.78 -18.53 -11.17
CA VAL A 119 2.36 -18.73 -10.92
C VAL A 119 1.67 -19.12 -12.21
N ALA A 120 0.87 -20.18 -12.14
CA ALA A 120 0.00 -20.63 -13.22
C ALA A 120 -1.39 -20.91 -12.65
N GLY A 121 -2.40 -20.88 -13.50
CA GLY A 121 -3.76 -21.24 -13.14
C GLY A 121 -4.46 -21.96 -14.28
N SER A 122 -5.77 -22.13 -14.13
CA SER A 122 -6.58 -22.88 -15.10
C SER A 122 -6.66 -22.21 -16.47
N ALA A 123 -6.56 -20.88 -16.52
CA ALA A 123 -6.66 -20.09 -17.76
C ALA A 123 -5.31 -19.75 -18.39
N GLY A 124 -4.20 -19.85 -17.65
CA GLY A 124 -2.91 -19.43 -18.15
C GLY A 124 -1.80 -19.38 -17.11
N SER A 125 -0.78 -18.56 -17.36
CA SER A 125 0.33 -18.33 -16.45
C SER A 125 0.76 -16.87 -16.49
N LEU A 126 1.16 -16.33 -15.34
CA LEU A 126 1.70 -14.98 -15.28
C LEU A 126 2.94 -14.84 -16.16
N LYS A 127 3.04 -13.71 -16.85
CA LYS A 127 4.19 -13.37 -17.71
C LYS A 127 5.43 -13.03 -16.89
N HIS A 128 5.25 -12.51 -15.68
CA HIS A 128 6.31 -12.18 -14.74
C HIS A 128 6.42 -13.19 -13.59
N ARG A 129 7.44 -13.01 -12.75
CA ARG A 129 7.65 -13.81 -11.53
C ARG A 129 7.41 -12.94 -10.31
N ILE A 130 6.87 -13.55 -9.26
CA ILE A 130 6.59 -12.87 -7.99
C ILE A 130 7.77 -13.10 -7.03
N ARG A 131 8.27 -12.05 -6.39
CA ARG A 131 9.40 -12.16 -5.45
C ARG A 131 8.91 -12.71 -4.10
N HIS A 132 9.73 -13.52 -3.42
CA HIS A 132 9.35 -14.08 -2.10
C HIS A 132 9.14 -13.00 -1.02
N ASN A 133 9.85 -11.87 -1.14
CA ASN A 133 9.76 -10.73 -0.24
C ASN A 133 8.76 -9.67 -0.71
N ALA A 134 7.93 -9.95 -1.71
CA ALA A 134 6.91 -9.01 -2.18
C ALA A 134 5.75 -8.87 -1.18
N PHE A 135 5.46 -9.92 -0.41
CA PHE A 135 4.46 -9.90 0.67
C PHE A 135 5.11 -9.53 2.01
N PRO A 136 4.46 -8.74 2.88
CA PRO A 136 3.15 -8.10 2.68
C PRO A 136 3.21 -6.75 1.97
N HIS A 137 4.39 -6.22 1.65
CA HIS A 137 4.57 -4.88 1.08
C HIS A 137 3.59 -4.55 -0.05
N THR A 138 3.51 -5.41 -1.06
CA THR A 138 2.68 -5.18 -2.26
C THR A 138 1.18 -5.07 -1.94
N LEU A 139 0.71 -5.68 -0.84
CA LEU A 139 -0.68 -5.55 -0.37
C LEU A 139 -1.01 -4.10 0.00
N PHE A 140 -0.01 -3.29 0.36
CA PHE A 140 -0.18 -1.93 0.87
C PHE A 140 0.36 -0.86 -0.08
N THR A 141 0.96 -1.24 -1.20
CA THR A 141 1.56 -0.32 -2.17
C THR A 141 0.91 -0.40 -3.57
N ASP A 142 -0.28 -0.99 -3.66
CA ASP A 142 -1.25 -0.85 -4.75
C ASP A 142 -0.70 -0.81 -6.20
N GLY A 143 0.17 -1.76 -6.57
CA GLY A 143 0.59 -2.00 -7.95
C GLY A 143 1.36 -0.84 -8.63
N PRO A 144 2.09 -1.08 -9.73
CA PRO A 144 2.94 -0.07 -10.36
C PRO A 144 2.17 1.08 -11.05
N GLU A 145 0.91 0.90 -11.45
CA GLU A 145 0.21 1.86 -12.34
C GLU A 145 -0.52 2.99 -11.61
N LEU A 146 -0.79 2.87 -10.31
CA LEU A 146 -1.37 3.95 -9.49
C LEU A 146 -0.29 4.78 -8.77
N ASN A 147 0.98 4.42 -8.91
CA ASN A 147 2.06 4.92 -8.07
C ASN A 147 2.53 6.33 -8.46
N ASP A 148 2.22 6.79 -9.67
CA ASP A 148 2.70 8.08 -10.18
C ASP A 148 2.05 9.29 -9.48
N TYR A 149 0.83 9.08 -8.95
CA TYR A 149 0.05 10.10 -8.22
C TYR A 149 -0.18 9.71 -6.76
N ALA A 150 0.53 8.71 -6.25
CA ALA A 150 0.43 8.33 -4.86
C ALA A 150 1.49 9.08 -4.05
N TRP A 151 1.12 9.47 -2.82
CA TRP A 151 2.10 9.78 -1.79
C TRP A 151 3.06 8.60 -1.60
N PRO A 152 4.30 8.83 -1.11
CA PRO A 152 5.26 7.74 -0.93
C PRO A 152 4.61 6.56 -0.23
N PRO A 153 4.87 5.32 -0.65
CA PRO A 153 4.26 4.18 -0.02
C PRO A 153 4.51 4.21 1.48
N LEU A 154 3.55 3.76 2.27
CA LEU A 154 3.67 3.77 3.74
C LEU A 154 3.84 5.15 4.37
N SER A 155 3.43 6.20 3.67
CA SER A 155 3.49 7.55 4.18
C SER A 155 2.38 7.81 5.20
N ARG A 156 2.69 8.70 6.14
CA ARG A 156 1.70 9.39 6.96
C ARG A 156 1.89 10.88 6.73
N LEU A 157 0.80 11.54 6.34
CA LEU A 157 0.75 12.99 6.20
C LEU A 157 0.12 13.58 7.47
N GLN A 158 0.73 14.64 7.99
CA GLN A 158 0.22 15.40 9.13
C GLN A 158 0.11 16.87 8.73
N PHE A 159 -0.98 17.52 9.10
CA PHE A 159 -1.21 18.93 8.77
C PHE A 159 -1.34 19.74 10.04
N TYR A 160 -0.77 20.95 10.03
CA TYR A 160 -0.74 21.87 11.16
C TYR A 160 -1.13 23.27 10.71
N THR A 161 -1.94 23.96 11.51
CA THR A 161 -2.19 25.41 11.32
C THR A 161 -1.10 26.24 11.97
N THR A 162 -0.64 25.78 13.14
CA THR A 162 0.50 26.34 13.87
C THR A 162 1.27 25.17 14.46
N TRP A 163 2.58 25.12 14.21
CA TRP A 163 3.41 24.08 14.81
C TRP A 163 3.42 24.22 16.34
N PRO A 164 3.24 23.13 17.13
CA PRO A 164 3.12 21.72 16.75
C PRO A 164 1.68 21.15 16.76
N TYR A 165 0.65 21.96 16.60
CA TYR A 165 -0.75 21.55 16.71
C TYR A 165 -1.26 20.86 15.44
N VAL A 166 -1.39 19.54 15.48
CA VAL A 166 -1.94 18.72 14.39
C VAL A 166 -3.44 18.99 14.24
N VAL A 167 -3.86 19.37 13.04
CA VAL A 167 -5.28 19.53 12.68
C VAL A 167 -5.83 18.34 11.90
N ARG A 168 -4.98 17.62 11.16
CA ARG A 168 -5.36 16.43 10.42
C ARG A 168 -4.19 15.46 10.31
N THR A 169 -4.51 14.17 10.24
CA THR A 169 -3.55 13.11 9.93
C THR A 169 -4.22 12.12 9.00
N THR A 170 -3.48 11.61 8.03
CA THR A 170 -3.96 10.64 7.05
C THR A 170 -2.82 9.70 6.63
N GLU A 171 -3.20 8.49 6.25
CA GLU A 171 -2.34 7.47 5.66
C GLU A 171 -2.88 7.03 4.29
N ASP A 172 -3.81 7.81 3.74
CA ASP A 172 -4.38 7.60 2.42
C ASP A 172 -3.31 7.92 1.36
N PRO A 173 -2.88 6.92 0.56
CA PRO A 173 -1.88 7.13 -0.48
C PRO A 173 -2.37 8.05 -1.61
N PHE A 174 -3.69 8.27 -1.75
CA PHE A 174 -4.28 9.15 -2.77
C PHE A 174 -4.92 10.39 -2.13
N PHE A 175 -4.40 10.82 -0.98
CA PHE A 175 -4.93 11.98 -0.29
C PHE A 175 -4.83 13.24 -1.15
N ASP A 176 -5.99 13.75 -1.55
CA ASP A 176 -6.15 14.99 -2.31
C ASP A 176 -5.98 16.21 -1.38
N LEU A 177 -4.96 17.03 -1.64
CA LEU A 177 -4.68 18.26 -0.88
C LEU A 177 -5.64 19.37 -1.26
N SER A 178 -6.06 19.47 -2.52
CA SER A 178 -6.93 20.53 -2.98
C SER A 178 -8.28 20.47 -2.26
N ASP A 179 -8.88 19.28 -2.20
CA ASP A 179 -10.12 19.02 -1.48
C ASP A 179 -9.95 19.22 0.02
N ALA A 180 -8.82 18.78 0.57
CA ALA A 180 -8.58 18.80 2.01
C ALA A 180 -8.21 20.18 2.56
N LEU A 181 -7.46 20.98 1.79
CA LEU A 181 -6.86 22.23 2.25
C LEU A 181 -7.50 23.46 1.62
N GLY A 182 -8.03 23.34 0.39
CA GLY A 182 -8.55 24.43 -0.43
C GLY A 182 -9.98 24.87 -0.12
N TRP A 183 -10.81 24.03 0.52
CA TRP A 183 -12.27 24.24 0.69
C TRP A 183 -12.73 25.57 1.33
N ASN A 184 -11.85 26.43 1.85
CA ASN A 184 -12.20 27.72 2.44
C ASN A 184 -11.22 28.84 2.09
N ILE A 185 -10.61 28.83 0.91
CA ILE A 185 -9.76 29.93 0.44
C ILE A 185 -10.61 30.77 -0.53
N GLY A 186 -10.97 31.99 -0.14
CA GLY A 186 -11.66 32.92 -1.04
C GLY A 186 -10.76 33.45 -2.16
N HIS A 187 -11.36 34.02 -3.21
CA HIS A 187 -10.60 34.74 -4.24
C HIS A 187 -9.79 35.90 -3.61
N GLY A 188 -8.50 35.97 -3.95
CA GLY A 188 -7.58 36.94 -3.37
C GLY A 188 -7.15 36.64 -1.92
N GLU A 189 -7.61 35.53 -1.32
CA GLU A 189 -7.16 35.08 0.00
C GLU A 189 -6.00 34.10 -0.13
N GLN A 190 -5.20 34.02 0.95
CA GLN A 190 -4.13 33.04 1.08
C GLN A 190 -4.27 32.29 2.40
N LYS A 191 -3.87 31.03 2.40
CA LYS A 191 -3.87 30.17 3.57
C LYS A 191 -2.50 29.53 3.74
N THR A 192 -1.91 29.70 4.93
CA THR A 192 -0.71 28.98 5.31
C THR A 192 -1.06 27.72 6.07
N VAL A 193 -0.49 26.59 5.64
CA VAL A 193 -0.58 25.29 6.31
C VAL A 193 0.82 24.70 6.40
N TYR A 194 1.14 24.02 7.48
CA TYR A 194 2.34 23.20 7.54
C TYR A 194 1.95 21.75 7.28
N MET A 195 2.73 21.08 6.45
CA MET A 195 2.54 19.70 6.06
C MET A 195 3.78 18.92 6.48
N GLY A 196 3.57 17.89 7.29
CA GLY A 196 4.58 16.90 7.66
C GLY A 196 4.38 15.62 6.88
N VAL A 197 5.47 15.08 6.33
CA VAL A 197 5.47 13.75 5.70
C VAL A 197 6.53 12.90 6.38
N ARG A 198 6.17 11.66 6.67
CA ARG A 198 7.13 10.58 6.94
C ARG A 198 6.69 9.32 6.23
N THR A 199 7.62 8.47 5.84
CA THR A 199 7.35 7.18 5.24
C THR A 199 8.26 6.10 5.82
N TYR A 200 7.71 4.90 5.95
CA TYR A 200 8.45 3.70 6.33
C TYR A 200 8.81 2.82 5.12
N SER A 201 8.63 3.32 3.89
CA SER A 201 8.94 2.57 2.69
C SER A 201 10.45 2.31 2.60
N PRO A 202 10.88 1.07 2.30
CA PRO A 202 12.29 0.76 2.11
C PRO A 202 12.89 1.46 0.87
N ASP A 203 12.05 1.86 -0.09
CA ASP A 203 12.47 2.60 -1.29
C ASP A 203 12.68 4.09 -1.00
N TRP A 204 12.25 4.57 0.16
CA TRP A 204 12.42 5.93 0.65
C TRP A 204 13.22 5.88 1.96
N ALA A 205 14.54 5.75 1.87
CA ALA A 205 15.37 5.65 3.06
C ALA A 205 15.66 7.02 3.70
N GLU A 206 15.91 8.04 2.88
CA GLU A 206 16.42 9.35 3.30
C GLU A 206 15.75 10.49 2.53
N TRP A 207 15.59 11.64 3.20
CA TRP A 207 15.11 12.89 2.63
C TRP A 207 16.23 13.58 1.83
N ASP A 208 16.67 12.93 0.75
CA ASP A 208 17.57 13.53 -0.22
C ASP A 208 16.85 14.49 -1.19
N ASP A 209 17.63 15.24 -1.97
CA ASP A 209 17.06 16.21 -2.94
C ASP A 209 16.10 15.58 -3.93
N ALA A 210 16.32 14.33 -4.34
CA ALA A 210 15.46 13.65 -5.30
C ALA A 210 14.10 13.31 -4.70
N ASN A 211 14.08 12.81 -3.46
CA ASN A 211 12.86 12.48 -2.73
C ASN A 211 12.11 13.74 -2.30
N LEU A 212 12.80 14.78 -1.85
CA LEU A 212 12.20 16.08 -1.55
C LEU A 212 11.56 16.70 -2.79
N ALA A 213 12.25 16.69 -3.94
CA ALA A 213 11.71 17.21 -5.19
C ALA A 213 10.45 16.47 -5.65
N LYS A 214 10.40 15.14 -5.49
CA LYS A 214 9.19 14.35 -5.81
C LYS A 214 7.98 14.77 -4.96
N ILE A 215 8.16 14.97 -3.66
CA ILE A 215 7.09 15.47 -2.79
C ILE A 215 6.61 16.84 -3.24
N GLU A 216 7.54 17.74 -3.55
CA GLU A 216 7.24 19.11 -3.96
C GLU A 216 6.54 19.16 -5.32
N GLU A 217 6.94 18.31 -6.27
CA GLU A 217 6.27 18.13 -7.56
C GLU A 217 4.84 17.61 -7.36
N HIS A 218 4.66 16.64 -6.46
CA HIS A 218 3.36 16.08 -6.16
C HIS A 218 2.43 17.12 -5.50
N ILE A 219 2.91 17.90 -4.52
CA ILE A 219 2.16 19.02 -3.91
C ILE A 219 1.73 20.03 -4.98
N LYS A 220 2.64 20.41 -5.89
CA LYS A 220 2.34 21.36 -6.97
C LYS A 220 1.32 20.81 -7.96
N TYR A 221 1.45 19.53 -8.31
CA TYR A 221 0.53 18.86 -9.23
C TYR A 221 -0.88 18.84 -8.65
N ASP A 222 -1.02 18.35 -7.42
CA ASP A 222 -2.31 18.15 -6.76
C ASP A 222 -3.06 19.48 -6.54
N LEU A 223 -2.40 20.48 -5.94
CA LEU A 223 -3.02 21.81 -5.75
C LEU A 223 -3.21 22.58 -7.06
N GLY A 224 -2.25 22.46 -7.99
CA GLY A 224 -2.29 23.17 -9.27
C GLY A 224 -3.38 22.66 -10.22
N PHE A 225 -3.77 21.39 -10.10
CA PHE A 225 -4.86 20.81 -10.89
C PHE A 225 -6.19 21.55 -10.67
N ASP A 226 -6.46 21.97 -9.43
CA ASP A 226 -7.68 22.69 -9.04
C ASP A 226 -7.49 24.21 -8.96
N ALA A 227 -6.56 24.74 -9.77
CA ALA A 227 -6.32 26.17 -9.94
C ALA A 227 -5.85 26.91 -8.66
N PHE A 228 -5.26 26.19 -7.70
CA PHE A 228 -4.52 26.81 -6.61
C PHE A 228 -3.07 27.08 -7.02
N GLU A 229 -2.56 28.24 -6.63
CA GLU A 229 -1.12 28.50 -6.58
C GLU A 229 -0.60 28.11 -5.21
N VAL A 230 0.62 27.55 -5.17
CA VAL A 230 1.28 27.16 -3.93
C VAL A 230 2.74 27.59 -3.92
N ASP A 231 3.12 28.34 -2.88
CA ASP A 231 4.51 28.55 -2.50
C ASP A 231 4.91 27.52 -1.45
N ILE A 232 6.07 26.88 -1.67
CA ILE A 232 6.54 25.74 -0.86
C ILE A 232 7.88 26.11 -0.22
N GLU A 233 7.92 26.07 1.11
CA GLU A 233 9.12 26.33 1.90
C GLU A 233 9.46 25.09 2.75
N ARG A 234 10.68 24.54 2.62
CA ARG A 234 11.18 23.46 3.49
C ARG A 234 11.46 24.02 4.88
N ILE A 235 10.84 23.45 5.90
CA ILE A 235 11.00 23.87 7.31
C ILE A 235 11.97 22.94 8.05
N SER A 236 11.93 21.64 7.77
CA SER A 236 12.92 20.71 8.31
C SER A 236 14.28 20.93 7.65
N PRO A 237 15.39 20.82 8.42
CA PRO A 237 16.71 20.88 7.83
C PRO A 237 17.01 19.61 7.02
N GLU A 238 17.65 19.75 5.87
CA GLU A 238 18.04 18.62 5.01
C GLU A 238 19.08 17.72 5.70
N LEU A 239 19.96 18.33 6.49
CA LEU A 239 21.00 17.66 7.27
C LEU A 239 20.78 17.87 8.76
N ILE A 240 20.85 16.78 9.51
CA ILE A 240 20.80 16.79 10.98
C ILE A 240 22.16 16.41 11.55
N CYS A 241 22.56 17.06 12.65
CA CYS A 241 23.80 16.73 13.33
C CYS A 241 23.57 15.51 14.25
N GLN A 242 24.16 14.36 13.91
CA GLN A 242 24.17 13.15 14.72
C GLN A 242 25.60 12.77 15.05
N GLY A 243 25.95 12.78 16.34
CA GLY A 243 27.28 12.39 16.79
C GLY A 243 28.42 13.31 16.33
N GLY A 244 28.12 14.54 15.91
CA GLY A 244 29.10 15.50 15.39
C GLY A 244 29.27 15.48 13.88
N GLU A 245 28.57 14.59 13.17
CA GLU A 245 28.52 14.54 11.71
C GLU A 245 27.14 15.01 11.21
N TYR A 246 27.11 15.67 10.06
CA TYR A 246 25.88 16.04 9.39
C TYR A 246 25.45 14.90 8.47
N VAL A 247 24.26 14.36 8.72
CA VAL A 247 23.68 13.25 7.95
C VAL A 247 22.31 13.64 7.42
N THR A 248 21.92 13.08 6.27
CA THR A 248 20.57 13.24 5.73
C THR A 248 19.55 12.70 6.72
N GLN A 249 18.43 13.41 6.87
CA GLN A 249 17.34 12.93 7.71
C GLN A 249 16.72 11.66 7.10
N ARG A 250 16.34 10.69 7.95
CA ARG A 250 15.65 9.49 7.48
C ARG A 250 14.22 9.82 7.09
N CYS A 251 13.70 9.18 6.04
CA CYS A 251 12.29 9.36 5.67
C CYS A 251 11.30 8.88 6.74
N SER A 252 11.73 8.00 7.64
CA SER A 252 10.94 7.57 8.79
C SER A 252 10.72 8.68 9.83
N ASP A 253 11.56 9.71 9.80
CA ASP A 253 11.41 10.92 10.59
C ASP A 253 10.61 11.94 9.78
N GLU A 254 9.77 12.73 10.46
CA GLU A 254 8.92 13.71 9.81
C GLU A 254 9.75 14.85 9.20
N PHE A 255 9.51 15.13 7.92
CA PHE A 255 9.98 16.31 7.22
C PHE A 255 8.83 17.28 7.03
N LEU A 256 9.06 18.57 7.31
CA LEU A 256 8.03 19.59 7.32
C LEU A 256 8.21 20.57 6.16
N TRP A 257 7.10 20.86 5.51
CA TRP A 257 6.95 21.96 4.56
C TRP A 257 5.96 22.99 5.11
N LYS A 258 6.16 24.25 4.78
CA LYS A 258 5.17 25.31 4.90
C LYS A 258 4.65 25.59 3.51
N LEU A 259 3.33 25.48 3.37
CA LEU A 259 2.60 25.69 2.14
C LEU A 259 1.82 27.00 2.28
N THR A 260 2.04 27.93 1.35
CA THR A 260 1.20 29.13 1.23
C THR A 260 0.36 28.98 -0.01
N ILE A 261 -0.93 28.71 0.18
CA ILE A 261 -1.89 28.34 -0.87
C ILE A 261 -2.77 29.56 -1.17
N SER A 262 -2.97 29.89 -2.44
CA SER A 262 -3.83 30.98 -2.90
C SER A 262 -4.63 30.57 -4.14
N VAL A 263 -5.79 31.19 -4.33
CA VAL A 263 -6.62 30.98 -5.54
C VAL A 263 -6.14 31.94 -6.63
N MET A 264 -5.92 31.44 -7.85
CA MET A 264 -5.63 32.32 -9.00
C MET A 264 -6.83 33.24 -9.28
N ASP A 265 -6.55 34.50 -9.57
CA ASP A 265 -7.55 35.49 -9.99
C ASP A 265 -8.19 35.15 -11.36
#